data_AF-A0A3C0I5P4-F1
#
_entry.id   AF-A0A3C0I5P4-F1
#
_cell.length_a   1.000
_cell.length_b   1.000
_cell.length_c   1.000
_cell.angle_alpha   90.00
_cell.angle_beta   90.00
_cell.angle_gamma   90.00
#
_symmetry.space_group_name_H-M   'P 1'
#
loop_
_entity.id
_entity.type
_entity.pdbx_description
1 polymer ?
#
loop_
_entity_poly.entity_id
_entity_poly.type
_entity_poly.pdbx_seq_one_letter_code
_entity_poly.pdbx_strand_id
1 'polypeptide(L)'
;PTGSTAYALSAGGPLIHPSLNALVLVTICPHTLSSRPLVVDGDCCIQITLSPAQTGQAQLTGDGVLCHTLISGDSIIIEKRQCIRLIHPQRHDHYATLRSKLDWSKTV
;
A
#
# COMPACT_ATOMS: atom_id res chain seq x y z
N PRO A 1 4.60 4.25 -3.01
CA PRO A 1 5.83 3.39 -3.00
C PRO A 1 6.30 2.91 -1.61
N THR A 2 6.54 3.81 -0.65
CA THR A 2 7.14 3.48 0.67
C THR A 2 6.35 2.44 1.47
N GLY A 3 5.01 2.48 1.43
CA GLY A 3 4.15 1.48 2.07
C GLY A 3 4.20 0.08 1.46
N SER A 4 4.89 -0.13 0.33
CA SER A 4 5.02 -1.44 -0.33
C SER A 4 5.73 -2.48 0.52
N THR A 5 6.61 -2.05 1.43
CA THR A 5 7.33 -2.92 2.39
C THR A 5 6.57 -3.17 3.69
N ALA A 6 5.39 -2.57 3.85
CA ALA A 6 4.57 -2.65 5.07
C ALA A 6 3.42 -3.67 4.86
N TYR A 7 2.19 -3.28 5.19
CA TYR A 7 1.04 -4.18 5.10
C TYR A 7 0.79 -4.71 3.68
N ALA A 8 1.11 -3.92 2.66
CA ALA A 8 1.06 -4.36 1.26
C ALA A 8 1.96 -5.58 1.00
N LEU A 9 3.16 -5.65 1.61
CA LEU A 9 4.05 -6.80 1.50
C LEU A 9 3.42 -8.05 2.12
N SER A 10 2.84 -7.91 3.32
CA SER A 10 2.17 -9.00 4.03
C SER A 10 0.97 -9.56 3.23
N ALA A 11 0.28 -8.70 2.48
CA ALA A 11 -0.84 -9.08 1.62
C ALA A 11 -0.40 -9.64 0.25
N GLY A 12 0.90 -9.86 0.01
CA GLY A 12 1.43 -10.41 -1.24
C GLY A 12 1.66 -9.38 -2.35
N GLY A 13 1.74 -8.09 -1.99
CA GLY A 13 2.09 -7.01 -2.90
C GLY A 13 3.58 -6.99 -3.28
N PRO A 14 3.94 -6.33 -4.40
CA PRO A 14 5.32 -6.20 -4.83
C PRO A 14 6.11 -5.20 -3.97
N LEU A 15 7.43 -5.39 -3.88
CA LEU A 15 8.33 -4.33 -3.41
C LEU A 15 8.48 -3.25 -4.48
N ILE A 16 8.35 -1.99 -4.06
CA ILE A 16 8.47 -0.84 -4.95
C ILE A 16 9.57 0.08 -4.41
N HIS A 17 10.55 0.39 -5.27
CA HIS A 17 11.62 1.30 -4.90
C HIS A 17 11.06 2.69 -4.50
N PRO A 18 11.52 3.31 -3.40
CA PRO A 18 10.95 4.56 -2.88
C PRO A 18 10.93 5.74 -3.86
N SER A 19 11.84 5.77 -4.84
CA SER A 19 11.92 6.85 -5.84
C SER A 19 10.92 6.74 -6.99
N LEU A 20 10.20 5.63 -7.12
CA LEU A 20 9.24 5.45 -8.22
C LEU A 20 7.96 6.26 -7.97
N ASN A 21 7.43 6.91 -9.01
CA ASN A 21 6.10 7.49 -8.97
C ASN A 21 5.04 6.40 -9.20
N ALA A 22 4.68 5.67 -8.16
CA ALA A 22 3.77 4.53 -8.28
C ALA A 22 2.86 4.38 -7.05
N LEU A 23 1.62 4.02 -7.32
CA LEU A 23 0.61 3.59 -6.35
C LEU A 23 0.30 2.11 -6.57
N VAL A 24 0.14 1.35 -5.49
CA VAL A 24 -0.13 -0.09 -5.54
C VAL A 24 -1.42 -0.41 -4.81
N LEU A 25 -2.26 -1.21 -5.46
CA LEU A 25 -3.48 -1.77 -4.89
C LEU A 25 -3.26 -3.25 -4.63
N VAL A 26 -3.48 -3.68 -3.40
CA VAL A 26 -3.38 -5.08 -2.98
C VAL A 26 -4.67 -5.45 -2.27
N THR A 27 -5.37 -6.44 -2.80
CA THR A 27 -6.60 -6.96 -2.17
C THR A 27 -6.26 -7.95 -1.07
N ILE A 28 -6.98 -7.90 0.04
CA ILE A 28 -6.80 -8.83 1.17
C ILE A 28 -7.84 -9.94 1.06
N CYS A 29 -7.40 -11.20 1.06
CA CYS A 29 -8.24 -12.41 0.99
C CYS A 29 -9.37 -12.33 -0.05
N PRO A 30 -9.09 -12.00 -1.33
CA PRO A 30 -10.12 -11.87 -2.35
C PRO A 30 -10.78 -13.23 -2.62
N HIS A 31 -12.10 -13.23 -2.81
CA HIS A 31 -12.85 -14.44 -3.20
C HIS A 31 -12.68 -14.83 -4.68
N THR A 32 -11.99 -14.02 -5.48
CA THR A 32 -11.75 -14.25 -6.91
C THR A 32 -10.32 -14.73 -7.18
N LEU A 33 -10.19 -15.80 -7.96
CA LEU A 33 -8.89 -16.38 -8.36
C LEU A 33 -8.06 -15.47 -9.27
N SER A 34 -8.69 -14.50 -9.91
CA SER A 34 -8.07 -13.54 -10.83
C SER A 34 -7.50 -12.30 -10.12
N SER A 35 -7.69 -12.14 -8.80
CA SER A 35 -7.19 -10.97 -8.10
C SER A 35 -5.66 -10.95 -8.09
N ARG A 36 -5.06 -9.83 -8.52
CA ARG A 36 -3.61 -9.61 -8.56
C ARG A 36 -3.30 -8.21 -8.05
N PRO A 37 -2.15 -7.99 -7.39
CA PRO A 37 -1.69 -6.64 -7.11
C PRO A 37 -1.62 -5.81 -8.38
N LEU A 38 -2.14 -4.59 -8.34
CA LEU A 38 -2.14 -3.66 -9.46
C LEU A 38 -1.24 -2.47 -9.13
N VAL A 39 -0.25 -2.21 -9.98
CA VAL A 39 0.60 -1.01 -9.90
C VAL A 39 0.14 -0.03 -10.95
N VAL A 40 -0.16 1.20 -10.53
CA VAL A 40 -0.58 2.31 -11.40
C VAL A 40 0.34 3.51 -11.19
N ASP A 41 0.22 4.49 -12.08
CA ASP A 41 0.96 5.76 -11.95
C ASP A 41 0.61 6.46 -10.63
N GLY A 42 1.62 7.08 -10.01
CA GLY A 42 1.47 7.73 -8.71
C GLY A 42 0.57 8.97 -8.69
N ASP A 43 0.28 9.55 -9.86
CA ASP A 43 -0.60 10.72 -10.00
C ASP A 43 -2.03 10.33 -10.42
N CYS A 44 -2.35 9.03 -10.51
CA CYS A 44 -3.71 8.57 -10.71
C CYS A 44 -4.61 8.89 -9.51
N CYS A 45 -5.87 9.21 -9.80
CA CYS A 45 -6.94 9.33 -8.81
C CYS A 45 -7.72 8.01 -8.76
N ILE A 46 -7.87 7.44 -7.57
CA ILE A 46 -8.59 6.19 -7.35
C ILE A 46 -9.83 6.46 -6.52
N GLN A 47 -10.98 6.06 -7.05
CA GLN A 47 -12.23 6.04 -6.30
C GLN A 47 -12.60 4.60 -5.94
N ILE A 48 -12.90 4.36 -4.67
CA ILE A 48 -13.43 3.08 -4.20
C ILE A 48 -14.78 3.36 -3.55
N THR A 49 -15.83 2.71 -4.05
CA THR A 49 -17.20 2.84 -3.55
C THR A 49 -17.60 1.57 -2.83
N LEU A 50 -18.13 1.70 -1.62
CA LEU A 50 -18.66 0.58 -0.86
C LEU A 50 -19.99 0.14 -1.46
N SER A 51 -20.09 -1.13 -1.84
CA SER A 51 -21.30 -1.66 -2.47
C SER A 51 -22.53 -1.42 -1.60
N PRO A 52 -23.65 -0.92 -2.16
CA PRO A 52 -24.92 -0.78 -1.45
C PRO A 52 -25.41 -2.09 -0.79
N ALA A 53 -25.04 -3.23 -1.37
CA ALA A 53 -25.40 -4.56 -0.89
C ALA A 53 -24.56 -5.02 0.32
N GLN A 54 -23.55 -4.25 0.73
CA GLN A 54 -22.70 -4.60 1.86
C GLN A 54 -23.41 -4.32 3.18
N THR A 55 -23.55 -5.35 4.01
CA THR A 55 -24.23 -5.30 5.31
C THR A 55 -23.28 -5.09 6.50
N GLY A 56 -21.97 -5.11 6.26
CA GLY A 56 -20.93 -4.93 7.28
C GLY A 56 -20.39 -3.50 7.35
N GLN A 57 -19.72 -3.18 8.47
CA GLN A 57 -18.96 -1.93 8.61
C GLN A 57 -17.58 -2.07 7.95
N ALA A 58 -17.17 -1.06 7.21
CA ALA A 58 -15.81 -0.94 6.71
C ALA A 58 -15.09 0.18 7.46
N GLN A 59 -13.78 0.05 7.64
CA GLN A 59 -12.96 1.07 8.28
C GLN A 59 -11.85 1.49 7.33
N LEU A 60 -11.66 2.80 7.21
CA LEU A 60 -10.53 3.41 6.53
C LEU A 60 -9.45 3.70 7.57
N THR A 61 -8.30 3.06 7.41
CA THR A 61 -7.12 3.30 8.22
C THR A 61 -5.99 3.88 7.35
N GLY A 62 -5.31 4.90 7.86
CA GLY A 62 -4.15 5.53 7.22
C GLY A 62 -2.95 5.38 8.14
N ASP A 63 -1.85 4.82 7.61
CA ASP A 63 -0.62 4.54 8.37
C ASP A 63 -0.84 3.81 9.72
N GLY A 64 -1.85 2.94 9.76
CA GLY A 64 -2.22 2.15 10.95
C GLY A 64 -3.15 2.86 11.93
N VAL A 65 -3.57 4.09 11.65
CA VAL A 65 -4.50 4.87 12.49
C VAL A 65 -5.89 4.89 11.86
N LEU A 66 -6.93 4.73 12.68
CA LEU A 66 -8.32 4.82 12.21
C LEU A 66 -8.63 6.25 11.75
N CYS A 67 -8.94 6.41 10.46
CA CYS A 67 -9.33 7.68 9.87
C CYS A 67 -10.85 7.86 9.86
N HIS A 68 -11.59 6.83 9.42
CA HIS A 68 -13.04 6.91 9.25
C HIS A 68 -13.71 5.52 9.28
N THR A 69 -14.95 5.46 9.71
CA THR A 69 -15.82 4.28 9.53
C THR A 69 -16.75 4.54 8.35
N LEU A 70 -16.73 3.67 7.35
CA LEU A 70 -17.51 3.79 6.12
C LEU A 70 -18.83 3.04 6.24
N ILE A 71 -19.89 3.63 5.69
CA ILE A 71 -21.20 3.01 5.53
C ILE A 71 -21.47 2.65 4.07
N SER A 72 -22.48 1.82 3.86
CA SER A 72 -22.90 1.36 2.54
C SER A 72 -23.21 2.54 1.61
N GLY A 73 -22.65 2.56 0.40
CA GLY A 73 -22.77 3.66 -0.56
C GLY A 73 -21.70 4.74 -0.45
N ASP A 74 -20.91 4.78 0.62
CA ASP A 74 -19.80 5.73 0.74
C ASP A 74 -18.76 5.52 -0.36
N SER A 75 -18.08 6.61 -0.74
CA SER A 75 -16.96 6.57 -1.67
C SER A 75 -15.74 7.25 -1.07
N ILE A 76 -14.58 6.61 -1.23
CA ILE A 76 -13.29 7.17 -0.86
C ILE A 76 -12.52 7.56 -2.13
N ILE A 77 -11.83 8.69 -2.06
CA ILE A 77 -10.97 9.20 -3.13
C ILE A 77 -9.54 9.20 -2.61
N ILE A 78 -8.65 8.51 -3.34
CA ILE A 78 -7.24 8.39 -3.03
C ILE A 78 -6.47 9.09 -4.15
N GLU A 79 -5.75 10.15 -3.78
CA GLU A 79 -4.92 10.94 -4.68
C GLU A 79 -3.62 11.34 -3.98
N LYS A 80 -2.56 11.51 -4.76
CA LYS A 80 -1.28 12.02 -4.26
C LYS A 80 -1.40 13.51 -3.94
N ARG A 81 -1.05 13.90 -2.71
CA ARG A 81 -1.03 15.32 -2.29
C ARG A 81 0.37 15.90 -2.15
N GLN A 82 1.15 15.42 -1.18
CA GLN A 82 2.45 16.01 -0.84
C GLN A 82 3.52 14.93 -0.70
N CYS A 83 4.72 15.22 -1.19
CA CYS A 83 5.88 14.37 -1.01
C CYS A 83 6.65 14.79 0.24
N ILE A 84 6.93 13.83 1.11
CA ILE A 84 7.75 14.04 2.30
C ILE A 84 9.24 14.02 1.91
N ARG A 85 10.03 14.94 2.45
CA ARG A 85 11.48 14.95 2.28
C ARG A 85 12.15 14.24 3.46
N LEU A 86 12.79 13.11 3.20
CA LEU A 86 13.56 12.36 4.18
C LEU A 86 15.04 12.70 4.09
N ILE A 87 15.73 12.72 5.23
CA ILE A 87 17.17 12.92 5.31
C ILE A 87 17.81 11.55 5.57
N HIS A 88 18.85 11.23 4.81
CA HIS A 88 19.59 9.99 4.94
C HIS A 88 21.04 10.24 5.35
N PRO A 89 21.65 9.37 6.17
CA PRO A 89 23.09 9.39 6.41
C PRO A 89 23.88 9.23 5.10
N GLN A 90 25.12 9.73 5.04
CA GLN A 90 25.95 9.69 3.82
C GLN A 90 26.15 8.29 3.22
N ARG A 91 26.09 7.23 4.04
CA ARG A 91 26.27 5.83 3.62
C ARG A 91 24.96 5.04 3.63
N HIS A 92 23.83 5.70 3.38
CA HIS A 92 22.54 5.01 3.32
C HIS A 92 22.45 4.11 2.10
N ASP A 93 22.25 2.81 2.34
CA ASP A 93 21.92 1.81 1.31
C ASP A 93 20.53 1.23 1.59
N HIS A 94 19.59 1.56 0.70
CA HIS A 94 18.22 1.09 0.76
C HIS A 94 18.13 -0.43 0.65
N TYR A 95 18.89 -1.04 -0.26
CA TYR A 95 18.85 -2.49 -0.50
C TYR A 95 19.56 -3.27 0.61
N ALA A 96 20.60 -2.72 1.23
CA ALA A 96 21.17 -3.31 2.44
C ALA A 96 20.14 -3.36 3.58
N THR A 97 19.37 -2.29 3.74
CA THR A 97 18.27 -2.25 4.72
C THR A 97 17.21 -3.30 4.42
N LEU A 98 16.78 -3.42 3.15
CA LEU A 98 15.82 -4.46 2.73
C LEU A 98 16.35 -5.86 3.01
N ARG A 99 17.58 -6.19 2.60
CA ARG A 99 18.20 -7.50 2.85
C ARG A 99 18.24 -7.83 4.33
N SER A 100 18.67 -6.90 5.17
CA SER A 100 18.72 -7.08 6.61
C SER A 100 17.33 -7.23 7.26
N LYS A 101 16.30 -6.57 6.74
CA LYS A 101 14.94 -6.60 7.31
C LYS A 101 14.13 -7.82 6.85
N LEU A 102 14.37 -8.30 5.63
CA LEU A 102 13.67 -9.43 5.03
C LEU A 102 14.46 -10.75 5.13
N ASP A 103 15.64 -10.72 5.76
CA ASP A 103 16.56 -11.87 5.84
C ASP A 103 16.90 -12.48 4.46
N TRP A 104 16.89 -11.66 3.41
CA TRP A 104 17.28 -12.08 2.07
C TRP A 104 18.79 -12.28 2.02
N SER A 105 19.20 -13.50 1.67
CA SER A 105 20.58 -13.99 1.58
C SER A 105 21.26 -14.40 2.89
N LYS A 106 20.51 -14.78 3.94
CA LYS A 106 21.09 -15.68 4.95
C LYS A 106 21.27 -17.06 4.32
N THR A 107 22.52 -17.45 4.09
CA THR A 107 22.87 -18.84 3.85
C THR A 107 22.54 -19.59 5.15
N VAL A 108 21.55 -20.48 5.09
CA VAL A 108 21.29 -21.48 6.14
C VAL A 108 22.39 -22.53 6.09
#